data_AF-A0A560CHB1-F1
#
_entry.id   AF-A0A560CHB1-F1
#
_cell.length_a   1.000
_cell.length_b   1.000
_cell.length_c   1.000
_cell.angle_alpha   90.00
_cell.angle_beta   90.00
_cell.angle_gamma   90.00
#
_symmetry.space_group_name_H-M   'P 1'
#
loop_
_entity.id
_entity.type
_entity.pdbx_description
1 polymer ?
#
loop_
_entity_poly.entity_id
_entity_poly.type
_entity_poly.pdbx_seq_one_letter_code
_entity_poly.pdbx_strand_id
1 'polypeptide(L)'
;MRHLLRLSLLGLLAGGTLAGCASTPGPQASFDGGPRSITLHHPASGETVSVTYRRADGYDPQALDRIATLFRDRRTGETVPVDPTLVELLADLRDRCGAGPDTPVHITSGYRSPLTNVTLARSNPNVAENSYHLRGQAADISIPGVPPRRLADEAAALQRGGYALYPHTGHVHVDTGPVRTWSPKGGDPRILEARAKAASGKAVAAKASPAPRTQVAAAEPAPAKRPPAKTAPAAAPAKGNDADLARVRMVLASLKEQPDASAKKKP
;
A
#
# COMPACT_ATOMS: atom_id res chain seq x y z
N MET A 1 -44.05 6.95 -78.31
CA MET A 1 -42.89 6.04 -78.35
C MET A 1 -42.96 5.17 -77.09
N ARG A 2 -43.80 4.12 -77.06
CA ARG A 2 -43.49 2.71 -77.36
C ARG A 2 -42.19 2.21 -76.71
N HIS A 3 -42.25 1.77 -75.45
CA HIS A 3 -41.39 0.70 -74.94
C HIS A 3 -42.26 -0.38 -74.31
N LEU A 4 -42.25 -1.54 -74.97
CA LEU A 4 -42.96 -2.76 -74.63
C LEU A 4 -42.13 -3.62 -73.67
N LEU A 5 -42.83 -4.25 -72.72
CA LEU A 5 -42.39 -5.41 -71.94
C LEU A 5 -41.99 -6.60 -72.84
N ARG A 6 -40.98 -7.38 -72.41
CA ARG A 6 -40.91 -8.87 -72.39
C ARG A 6 -39.93 -9.30 -71.29
N LEU A 7 -40.40 -9.91 -70.17
CA LEU A 7 -40.47 -11.37 -69.88
C LEU A 7 -39.09 -12.07 -69.95
N SER A 8 -38.61 -12.92 -69.04
CA SER A 8 -39.03 -13.50 -67.75
C SER A 8 -37.88 -14.42 -67.28
N LEU A 9 -37.85 -14.73 -65.97
CA LEU A 9 -37.71 -16.08 -65.38
C LEU A 9 -36.47 -16.41 -64.52
N LEU A 10 -36.79 -16.92 -63.31
CA LEU A 10 -36.04 -17.81 -62.40
C LEU A 10 -34.76 -17.24 -61.73
N GLY A 11 -34.55 -17.31 -60.42
CA GLY A 11 -35.26 -17.99 -59.36
C GLY A 11 -34.42 -17.99 -58.07
N LEU A 12 -35.02 -18.58 -57.03
CA LEU A 12 -34.43 -19.06 -55.78
C LEU A 12 -34.30 -18.07 -54.60
N LEU A 13 -35.16 -18.34 -53.62
CA LEU A 13 -35.05 -17.98 -52.22
C LEU A 13 -33.67 -18.32 -51.64
N ALA A 14 -33.10 -17.38 -50.89
CA ALA A 14 -32.26 -17.70 -49.74
C ALA A 14 -32.41 -16.57 -48.71
N GLY A 15 -33.51 -16.62 -47.94
CA GLY A 15 -33.65 -15.85 -46.71
C GLY A 15 -32.69 -16.43 -45.67
N GLY A 16 -31.45 -15.96 -45.66
CA GLY A 16 -30.48 -16.28 -44.62
C GLY A 16 -30.86 -15.54 -43.34
N THR A 17 -31.53 -16.22 -42.42
CA THR A 17 -31.64 -15.76 -41.04
C THR A 17 -30.23 -15.79 -40.44
N LEU A 18 -29.64 -14.60 -40.24
CA LEU A 18 -28.48 -14.44 -39.36
C LEU A 18 -28.94 -14.79 -37.94
N ALA A 19 -28.79 -16.05 -37.58
CA ALA A 19 -28.89 -16.51 -36.20
C ALA A 19 -27.81 -15.79 -35.40
N GLY A 20 -28.20 -14.70 -34.75
CA GLY A 20 -27.36 -14.01 -33.78
C GLY A 20 -26.98 -15.00 -32.69
N CYS A 21 -25.68 -15.31 -32.59
CA CYS A 21 -25.13 -16.00 -31.45
C CYS A 21 -25.39 -15.14 -30.21
N ALA A 22 -26.50 -15.41 -29.53
CA ALA A 22 -26.71 -14.93 -28.18
C ALA A 22 -25.65 -15.64 -27.32
N SER A 23 -24.53 -14.96 -27.09
CA SER A 23 -23.55 -15.35 -26.09
C SER A 23 -24.28 -15.38 -24.74
N THR A 24 -24.70 -16.57 -24.31
CA THR A 24 -25.18 -16.76 -22.95
C THR A 24 -24.03 -16.37 -22.01
N PRO A 25 -24.16 -15.34 -21.17
CA PRO A 25 -23.12 -15.05 -20.19
C PRO A 25 -22.95 -16.30 -19.32
N GLY A 26 -21.74 -16.86 -19.33
CA GLY A 26 -21.40 -18.00 -18.49
C GLY A 26 -21.58 -17.66 -17.01
N PRO A 27 -21.67 -18.67 -16.13
CA PRO A 27 -21.85 -18.45 -14.69
C PRO A 27 -20.77 -17.50 -14.17
N GLN A 28 -21.19 -16.31 -13.75
CA GLN A 28 -20.34 -15.33 -13.08
C GLN A 28 -19.92 -15.96 -11.76
N ALA A 29 -18.61 -16.04 -11.51
CA ALA A 29 -18.08 -16.50 -10.24
C ALA A 29 -18.69 -15.64 -9.12
N SER A 30 -19.57 -16.26 -8.32
CA SER A 30 -20.28 -15.55 -7.26
C SER A 30 -19.40 -15.51 -6.02
N PHE A 31 -19.17 -14.32 -5.47
CA PHE A 31 -18.48 -14.18 -4.18
C PHE A 31 -19.46 -14.55 -3.05
N ASP A 32 -19.12 -15.59 -2.31
CA ASP A 32 -19.92 -16.23 -1.25
C ASP A 32 -19.92 -15.47 0.09
N GLY A 33 -19.07 -14.45 0.24
CA GLY A 33 -18.90 -13.68 1.49
C GLY A 33 -19.76 -12.41 1.65
N GLY A 34 -20.78 -12.19 0.82
CA GLY A 34 -21.61 -10.97 0.85
C GLY A 34 -20.87 -9.68 0.47
N PRO A 35 -21.55 -8.52 0.51
CA PRO A 35 -20.93 -7.24 0.19
C PRO A 35 -19.84 -6.87 1.20
N ARG A 36 -18.71 -6.34 0.72
CA ARG A 36 -17.61 -5.85 1.56
C ARG A 36 -17.41 -4.37 1.39
N SER A 37 -17.27 -3.69 2.52
CA SER A 37 -17.11 -2.25 2.58
C SER A 37 -15.89 -1.85 3.41
N ILE A 38 -15.30 -0.72 3.06
CA ILE A 38 -14.14 -0.16 3.75
C ILE A 38 -14.23 1.36 3.78
N THR A 39 -13.80 1.93 4.91
CA THR A 39 -13.54 3.36 5.05
C THR A 39 -12.03 3.56 5.13
N LEU A 40 -11.52 4.41 4.25
CA LEU A 40 -10.11 4.75 4.14
C LEU A 40 -9.96 6.26 4.33
N HIS A 41 -8.96 6.68 5.09
CA HIS A 41 -8.69 8.08 5.36
C HIS A 41 -7.22 8.39 5.13
N HIS A 42 -6.90 9.53 4.52
CA HIS A 42 -5.52 9.99 4.37
C HIS A 42 -5.25 11.17 5.34
N PRO A 43 -4.54 10.95 6.47
CA PRO A 43 -4.48 11.93 7.56
C PRO A 43 -3.92 13.30 7.16
N ALA A 44 -2.93 13.34 6.26
CA ALA A 44 -2.27 14.59 5.90
C ALA A 44 -3.08 15.44 4.91
N SER A 45 -4.03 14.85 4.17
CA SER A 45 -4.88 15.60 3.22
C SER A 45 -6.31 15.78 3.72
N GLY A 46 -6.72 15.01 4.71
CA GLY A 46 -8.10 14.99 5.19
C GLY A 46 -9.08 14.22 4.28
N GLU A 47 -8.61 13.67 3.15
CA GLU A 47 -9.48 12.94 2.22
C GLU A 47 -9.94 11.61 2.81
N THR A 48 -11.22 11.31 2.60
CA THR A 48 -11.85 10.06 3.05
C THR A 48 -12.63 9.42 1.92
N VAL A 49 -12.50 8.10 1.78
CA VAL A 49 -13.30 7.28 0.88
C VAL A 49 -13.99 6.21 1.70
N SER A 50 -15.32 6.15 1.62
CA SER A 50 -16.12 5.05 2.15
C SER A 50 -16.91 4.43 1.00
N VAL A 51 -16.67 3.14 0.75
CA VAL A 51 -17.21 2.40 -0.42
C VAL A 51 -17.53 0.96 -0.07
N THR A 52 -18.48 0.39 -0.80
CA THR A 52 -18.60 -1.06 -0.96
C THR A 52 -17.80 -1.46 -2.19
N TYR A 53 -16.68 -2.15 -2.00
CA TYR A 53 -15.72 -2.44 -3.08
C TYR A 53 -15.89 -3.85 -3.67
N ARG A 54 -16.63 -4.73 -3.00
CA ARG A 54 -16.93 -6.10 -3.48
C ARG A 54 -18.40 -6.43 -3.22
N ARG A 55 -19.04 -7.07 -4.18
CA ARG A 55 -20.41 -7.58 -4.15
C ARG A 55 -20.44 -9.02 -4.67
N ALA A 56 -21.62 -9.62 -4.76
CA ALA A 56 -21.77 -11.00 -5.22
C ALA A 56 -21.26 -11.22 -6.65
N ASP A 57 -21.38 -10.19 -7.50
CA ASP A 57 -21.00 -10.17 -8.92
C ASP A 57 -19.53 -9.78 -9.17
N GLY A 58 -18.78 -9.37 -8.14
CA GLY A 58 -17.37 -9.01 -8.30
C GLY A 58 -16.91 -7.80 -7.51
N TYR A 59 -15.72 -7.34 -7.86
CA TYR A 59 -15.22 -6.04 -7.41
C TYR A 59 -15.92 -4.91 -8.18
N ASP A 60 -16.29 -3.85 -7.46
CA ASP A 60 -16.88 -2.65 -8.05
C ASP A 60 -15.75 -1.76 -8.63
N PRO A 61 -15.66 -1.60 -9.96
CA PRO A 61 -14.58 -0.82 -10.58
C PRO A 61 -14.58 0.64 -10.15
N GLN A 62 -15.76 1.25 -9.98
CA GLN A 62 -15.86 2.65 -9.56
C GLN A 62 -15.40 2.83 -8.12
N ALA A 63 -15.70 1.86 -7.25
CA ALA A 63 -15.19 1.86 -5.89
C ALA A 63 -13.65 1.75 -5.86
N LEU A 64 -13.07 0.86 -6.69
CA LEU A 64 -11.63 0.71 -6.81
C LEU A 64 -10.95 1.97 -7.37
N ASP A 65 -11.54 2.66 -8.35
CA ASP A 65 -11.02 3.91 -8.89
C ASP A 65 -11.00 5.04 -7.84
N ARG A 66 -12.04 5.10 -6.99
CA ARG A 66 -12.07 6.03 -5.86
C ARG A 66 -10.97 5.72 -4.84
N ILE A 67 -10.73 4.44 -4.55
CA ILE A 67 -9.63 4.02 -3.68
C ILE A 67 -8.28 4.34 -4.31
N ALA A 68 -8.08 4.04 -5.60
CA ALA A 68 -6.87 4.37 -6.35
C ALA A 68 -6.56 5.87 -6.32
N THR A 69 -7.60 6.70 -6.42
CA THR A 69 -7.48 8.16 -6.26
C THR A 69 -6.99 8.51 -4.86
N LEU A 70 -7.54 7.94 -3.79
CA LEU A 70 -7.04 8.17 -2.42
C LEU A 70 -5.57 7.73 -2.27
N PHE A 71 -5.20 6.63 -2.94
CA PHE A 71 -3.87 6.01 -2.91
C PHE A 71 -2.84 6.72 -3.77
N ARG A 72 -3.25 7.66 -4.63
CA ARG A 72 -2.39 8.34 -5.60
C ARG A 72 -1.10 8.87 -4.99
N ASP A 73 -0.07 8.96 -5.82
CA ASP A 73 1.13 9.67 -5.42
C ASP A 73 0.82 11.15 -5.35
N ARG A 74 0.74 11.71 -4.13
CA ARG A 74 0.36 13.12 -3.95
C ARG A 74 1.42 14.11 -4.42
N ARG A 75 2.66 13.67 -4.68
CA ARG A 75 3.72 14.55 -5.20
C ARG A 75 3.60 14.77 -6.70
N THR A 76 3.16 13.75 -7.45
CA THR A 76 3.03 13.82 -8.91
C THR A 76 1.57 13.86 -9.38
N GLY A 77 0.62 13.48 -8.52
CA GLY A 77 -0.79 13.34 -8.85
C GLY A 77 -1.14 12.03 -9.56
N GLU A 78 -0.14 11.20 -9.88
CA GLU A 78 -0.33 9.95 -10.63
C GLU A 78 -1.12 8.90 -9.84
N THR A 79 -1.96 8.18 -10.57
CA THR A 79 -2.75 7.04 -10.09
C THR A 79 -2.39 5.80 -10.89
N VAL A 80 -2.57 4.63 -10.27
CA VAL A 80 -2.58 3.32 -10.91
C VAL A 80 -3.74 2.51 -10.33
N PRO A 81 -4.23 1.47 -11.03
CA PRO A 81 -5.18 0.54 -10.43
C PRO A 81 -4.65 0.01 -9.09
N VAL A 82 -5.49 0.09 -8.06
CA VAL A 82 -5.19 -0.53 -6.76
C VAL A 82 -5.47 -2.03 -6.85
N ASP A 83 -4.60 -2.84 -6.27
CA ASP A 83 -4.81 -4.28 -6.18
C ASP A 83 -6.04 -4.57 -5.29
N PRO A 84 -7.10 -5.21 -5.82
CA PRO A 84 -8.29 -5.53 -5.02
C PRO A 84 -7.97 -6.40 -3.80
N THR A 85 -6.96 -7.27 -3.91
CA THR A 85 -6.54 -8.14 -2.80
C THR A 85 -5.84 -7.37 -1.68
N LEU A 86 -5.23 -6.21 -1.99
CA LEU A 86 -4.71 -5.28 -0.98
C LEU A 86 -5.88 -4.66 -0.23
N VAL A 87 -6.94 -4.21 -0.92
CA VAL A 87 -8.13 -3.64 -0.28
C VAL A 87 -8.79 -4.66 0.67
N GLU A 88 -8.86 -5.93 0.27
CA GLU A 88 -9.31 -7.00 1.15
C GLU A 88 -8.42 -7.19 2.37
N LEU A 89 -7.10 -7.20 2.19
CA LEU A 89 -6.14 -7.31 3.30
C LEU A 89 -6.34 -6.18 4.31
N LEU A 90 -6.55 -4.96 3.86
CA LEU A 90 -6.81 -3.81 4.73
C LEU A 90 -8.10 -3.97 5.54
N ALA A 91 -9.18 -4.44 4.91
CA ALA A 91 -10.43 -4.72 5.58
C ALA A 91 -10.28 -5.84 6.63
N ASP A 92 -9.61 -6.94 6.28
CA ASP A 92 -9.36 -8.05 7.20
C ASP A 92 -8.51 -7.63 8.39
N LEU A 93 -7.47 -6.82 8.18
CA LEU A 93 -6.62 -6.31 9.26
C LEU A 93 -7.42 -5.45 10.24
N ARG A 94 -8.32 -4.59 9.75
CA ARG A 94 -9.24 -3.83 10.60
C ARG A 94 -10.10 -4.76 11.44
N ASP A 95 -10.75 -5.72 10.80
CA ASP A 95 -11.69 -6.64 11.47
C ASP A 95 -10.98 -7.52 12.51
N ARG A 96 -9.80 -8.04 12.17
CA ARG A 96 -8.97 -8.85 13.09
C ARG A 96 -8.41 -8.05 14.26
N CYS A 97 -8.14 -6.76 14.04
CA CYS A 97 -7.84 -5.84 15.12
C CYS A 97 -9.08 -5.46 15.96
N GLY A 98 -10.24 -6.07 15.73
CA GLY A 98 -11.47 -5.80 16.48
C GLY A 98 -11.97 -4.36 16.32
N ALA A 99 -11.51 -3.65 15.29
CA ALA A 99 -12.01 -2.33 14.96
C ALA A 99 -13.36 -2.49 14.25
N GLY A 100 -14.33 -1.63 14.60
CA GLY A 100 -15.66 -1.67 14.00
C GLY A 100 -15.63 -1.40 12.49
N PRO A 101 -16.66 -1.82 11.72
CA PRO A 101 -16.68 -1.74 10.26
C PRO A 101 -16.51 -0.32 9.71
N ASP A 102 -16.98 0.69 10.46
CA ASP A 102 -16.87 2.11 10.09
C ASP A 102 -15.54 2.76 10.50
N THR A 103 -14.68 2.04 11.23
CA THR A 103 -13.37 2.56 11.66
C THR A 103 -12.50 2.79 10.43
N PRO A 104 -12.01 4.02 10.18
CA PRO A 104 -11.20 4.29 9.01
C PRO A 104 -9.82 3.64 9.14
N VAL A 105 -9.38 2.95 8.09
CA VAL A 105 -7.95 2.61 7.95
C VAL A 105 -7.24 3.85 7.43
N HIS A 106 -6.27 4.33 8.20
CA HIS A 106 -5.46 5.48 7.82
C HIS A 106 -4.37 5.05 6.83
N ILE A 107 -4.40 5.64 5.63
CA ILE A 107 -3.42 5.44 4.57
C ILE A 107 -2.43 6.59 4.59
N THR A 108 -1.21 6.31 5.00
CA THR A 108 -0.11 7.31 5.02
C THR A 108 0.70 7.32 3.73
N SER A 109 0.76 6.20 3.03
CA SER A 109 1.29 6.09 1.67
C SER A 109 0.57 4.95 0.93
N GLY A 110 0.06 5.23 -0.26
CA GLY A 110 -0.47 4.24 -1.21
C GLY A 110 0.51 4.03 -2.36
N TYR A 111 0.07 4.25 -3.60
CA TYR A 111 0.94 4.26 -4.77
C TYR A 111 2.06 5.31 -4.67
N ARG A 112 3.25 4.94 -5.14
CA ARG A 112 4.36 5.88 -5.37
C ARG A 112 4.72 5.85 -6.84
N SER A 113 4.82 7.01 -7.47
CA SER A 113 5.38 7.09 -8.83
C SER A 113 6.85 6.67 -8.81
N PRO A 114 7.38 6.17 -9.94
CA PRO A 114 8.82 5.91 -10.08
C PRO A 114 9.67 7.12 -9.69
N LEU A 115 9.26 8.34 -10.06
CA LEU A 115 9.97 9.57 -9.74
C LEU A 115 10.04 9.81 -8.24
N THR A 116 8.91 9.69 -7.54
CA THR A 116 8.87 9.80 -6.09
C THR A 116 9.69 8.72 -5.41
N ASN A 117 9.60 7.46 -5.86
CA ASN A 117 10.30 6.36 -5.22
C ASN A 117 11.83 6.53 -5.33
N VAL A 118 12.35 6.91 -6.50
CA VAL A 118 13.76 7.22 -6.69
C VAL A 118 14.20 8.41 -5.83
N THR A 119 13.38 9.47 -5.80
CA THR A 119 13.68 10.67 -4.99
C THR A 119 13.77 10.32 -3.50
N LEU A 120 12.83 9.52 -2.98
CA LEU A 120 12.83 9.09 -1.58
C LEU A 120 13.98 8.14 -1.24
N ALA A 121 14.37 7.26 -2.16
CA ALA A 121 15.47 6.33 -1.96
C ALA A 121 16.83 7.02 -1.73
N ARG A 122 16.97 8.29 -2.14
CA ARG A 122 18.18 9.09 -1.88
C ARG A 122 18.40 9.42 -0.41
N SER A 123 17.32 9.67 0.33
CA SER A 123 17.37 10.13 1.72
C SER A 123 16.83 9.13 2.73
N ASN A 124 16.11 8.10 2.25
CA ASN A 124 15.53 7.07 3.10
C ASN A 124 16.03 5.67 2.69
N PRO A 125 16.95 5.07 3.46
CA PRO A 125 17.54 3.77 3.11
C PRO A 125 16.56 2.59 3.25
N ASN A 126 15.33 2.84 3.74
CA ASN A 126 14.24 1.88 3.83
C ASN A 126 13.37 1.81 2.56
N VAL A 127 13.60 2.69 1.59
CA VAL A 127 12.85 2.69 0.33
C VAL A 127 13.51 1.73 -0.65
N ALA A 128 12.80 0.66 -0.98
CA ALA A 128 13.24 -0.30 -1.98
C ALA A 128 13.04 0.26 -3.40
N GLU A 129 14.01 0.01 -4.29
CA GLU A 129 13.92 0.39 -5.70
C GLU A 129 12.75 -0.31 -6.39
N ASN A 130 12.56 -1.61 -6.14
CA ASN A 130 11.48 -2.43 -6.67
C ASN A 130 10.34 -2.61 -5.64
N SER A 131 9.86 -1.50 -5.10
CA SER A 131 8.79 -1.49 -4.10
C SER A 131 7.42 -1.87 -4.68
N TYR A 132 6.61 -2.62 -3.94
CA TYR A 132 5.21 -2.91 -4.29
C TYR A 132 4.31 -1.65 -4.30
N HIS A 133 4.74 -0.56 -3.68
CA HIS A 133 4.06 0.74 -3.82
C HIS A 133 4.05 1.23 -5.28
N LEU A 134 5.00 0.82 -6.12
CA LEU A 134 5.03 1.21 -7.54
C LEU A 134 3.95 0.51 -8.38
N ARG A 135 3.22 -0.45 -7.79
CA ARG A 135 2.28 -1.34 -8.51
C ARG A 135 0.85 -1.24 -8.00
N GLY A 136 0.58 -0.36 -7.04
CA GLY A 136 -0.71 -0.33 -6.34
C GLY A 136 -0.93 -1.55 -5.44
N GLN A 137 0.16 -2.24 -5.05
CA GLN A 137 0.14 -3.51 -4.30
C GLN A 137 0.65 -3.37 -2.85
N ALA A 138 0.90 -2.15 -2.37
CA ALA A 138 1.33 -1.90 -1.00
C ALA A 138 0.72 -0.63 -0.42
N ALA A 139 0.60 -0.61 0.91
CA ALA A 139 0.18 0.54 1.67
C ALA A 139 0.93 0.63 3.01
N ASP A 140 1.24 1.86 3.42
CA ASP A 140 1.71 2.17 4.77
C ASP A 140 0.50 2.66 5.60
N ILE A 141 0.11 1.89 6.61
CA ILE A 141 -1.18 2.03 7.28
C ILE A 141 -1.10 2.21 8.80
N SER A 142 -2.14 2.79 9.37
CA SER A 142 -2.46 2.72 10.80
C SER A 142 -3.97 2.64 10.98
N ILE A 143 -4.43 2.23 12.17
CA ILE A 143 -5.87 2.18 12.49
C ILE A 143 -6.07 2.90 13.82
N PRO A 144 -6.97 3.90 13.91
CA PRO A 144 -7.26 4.58 15.16
C PRO A 144 -7.61 3.61 16.28
N GLY A 145 -7.01 3.79 17.46
CA GLY A 145 -7.22 2.93 18.62
C GLY A 145 -6.51 1.57 18.56
N VAL A 146 -5.83 1.22 17.46
CA VAL A 146 -5.06 -0.02 17.33
C VAL A 146 -3.56 0.26 17.47
N PRO A 147 -2.88 -0.35 18.47
CA PRO A 147 -1.43 -0.23 18.58
C PRO A 147 -0.72 -0.79 17.33
N PRO A 148 0.29 -0.11 16.75
CA PRO A 148 0.97 -0.56 15.54
C PRO A 148 1.57 -1.97 15.65
N ARG A 149 2.01 -2.36 16.86
CA ARG A 149 2.50 -3.71 17.12
C ARG A 149 1.41 -4.76 16.92
N ARG A 150 0.21 -4.53 17.45
CA ARG A 150 -0.93 -5.43 17.28
C ARG A 150 -1.31 -5.56 15.80
N LEU A 151 -1.33 -4.45 15.08
CA LEU A 151 -1.60 -4.46 13.63
C LEU A 151 -0.55 -5.28 12.86
N ALA A 152 0.73 -5.15 13.21
CA ALA A 152 1.80 -5.95 12.61
C ALA A 152 1.70 -7.44 12.99
N ASP A 153 1.30 -7.78 14.22
CA ASP A 153 1.09 -9.16 14.65
C ASP A 153 -0.09 -9.81 13.89
N GLU A 154 -1.17 -9.07 13.60
CA GLU A 154 -2.27 -9.56 12.76
C GLU A 154 -1.87 -9.71 11.29
N ALA A 155 -1.06 -8.79 10.75
CA ALA A 155 -0.49 -8.94 9.41
C ALA A 155 0.40 -10.18 9.30
N ALA A 156 1.20 -10.45 10.34
CA ALA A 156 1.97 -11.67 10.45
C ALA A 156 1.07 -12.91 10.48
N ALA A 157 -0.03 -12.88 11.23
CA ALA A 157 -0.95 -14.02 11.33
C ALA A 157 -1.67 -14.33 10.01
N LEU A 158 -1.98 -13.31 9.20
CA LEU A 158 -2.69 -13.49 7.93
C LEU A 158 -1.84 -14.17 6.84
N GLN A 159 -0.52 -13.99 6.85
CA GLN A 159 0.39 -14.54 5.82
C GLN A 159 -0.08 -14.24 4.37
N ARG A 160 -0.67 -13.05 4.15
CA ARG A 160 -1.21 -12.60 2.84
C ARG A 160 -0.27 -11.67 2.06
N GLY A 161 0.99 -11.58 2.49
CA GLY A 161 2.07 -10.91 1.77
C GLY A 161 3.11 -10.32 2.71
N GLY A 162 3.84 -9.31 2.25
CA GLY A 162 4.89 -8.67 3.04
C GLY A 162 4.34 -7.77 4.13
N TYR A 163 5.05 -7.66 5.27
CA TYR A 163 4.76 -6.65 6.28
C TYR A 163 6.02 -6.10 6.96
N ALA A 164 5.95 -4.88 7.48
CA ALA A 164 6.99 -4.33 8.35
C ALA A 164 6.44 -3.28 9.32
N LEU A 165 6.85 -3.36 10.58
CA LEU A 165 6.52 -2.35 11.59
C LEU A 165 7.52 -1.19 11.52
N TYR A 166 7.01 0.04 11.46
CA TYR A 166 7.80 1.28 11.57
C TYR A 166 7.47 2.00 12.88
N PRO A 167 8.20 1.73 13.97
CA PRO A 167 7.85 2.21 15.31
C PRO A 167 7.94 3.73 15.47
N HIS A 168 8.87 4.37 14.75
CA HIS A 168 9.11 5.81 14.86
C HIS A 168 7.94 6.64 14.30
N THR A 169 7.36 6.18 13.20
CA THR A 169 6.25 6.82 12.50
C THR A 169 4.90 6.24 12.91
N GLY A 170 4.88 5.12 13.63
CA GLY A 170 3.66 4.47 14.12
C GLY A 170 2.81 3.81 13.03
N HIS A 171 3.37 3.52 11.85
CA HIS A 171 2.66 2.81 10.79
C HIS A 171 3.20 1.39 10.59
N VAL A 172 2.39 0.58 9.92
CA VAL A 172 2.73 -0.76 9.46
C VAL A 172 2.66 -0.74 7.94
N HIS A 173 3.74 -1.17 7.29
CA HIS A 173 3.73 -1.47 5.87
C HIS A 173 3.09 -2.84 5.65
N VAL A 174 2.23 -2.95 4.63
CA VAL A 174 1.69 -4.21 4.14
C VAL A 174 1.68 -4.23 2.61
N ASP A 175 1.90 -5.41 2.02
CA ASP A 175 1.83 -5.62 0.57
C ASP A 175 1.25 -7.00 0.22
N THR A 176 0.88 -7.19 -1.05
CA THR A 176 0.33 -8.45 -1.60
C THR A 176 1.36 -9.30 -2.34
N GLY A 177 2.66 -9.03 -2.12
CA GLY A 177 3.76 -9.84 -2.67
C GLY A 177 3.99 -11.15 -1.90
N PRO A 178 5.17 -11.80 -2.09
CA PRO A 178 5.55 -12.95 -1.29
C PRO A 178 5.58 -12.64 0.21
N VAL A 179 5.17 -13.61 1.01
CA VAL A 179 5.20 -13.52 2.48
C VAL A 179 6.64 -13.28 2.94
N ARG A 180 6.85 -12.15 3.61
CA ARG A 180 8.14 -11.74 4.15
C ARG A 180 7.96 -10.66 5.20
N THR A 181 8.98 -10.50 6.04
CA THR A 181 9.04 -9.38 6.99
C THR A 181 10.44 -8.79 7.02
N TRP A 182 10.53 -7.50 7.31
CA TRP A 182 11.80 -6.82 7.51
C TRP A 182 11.69 -5.82 8.65
N SER A 183 12.85 -5.34 9.11
CA SER A 183 12.94 -4.25 10.07
C SER A 183 13.52 -3.02 9.37
N PRO A 184 13.00 -1.81 9.63
CA PRO A 184 13.60 -0.59 9.12
C PRO A 184 15.06 -0.47 9.60
N LYS A 185 15.94 -0.07 8.70
CA LYS A 185 17.31 0.37 8.99
C LYS A 185 17.23 1.54 9.96
N GLY A 186 17.94 1.42 11.09
CA GLY A 186 17.85 2.33 12.24
C GLY A 186 17.09 1.75 13.44
N GLY A 187 16.28 0.70 13.25
CA GLY A 187 15.56 -0.01 14.31
C GLY A 187 14.44 0.80 15.00
N ASP A 188 13.67 0.14 15.88
CA ASP A 188 12.85 0.86 16.87
C ASP A 188 13.81 1.66 17.77
N PRO A 189 13.64 2.97 17.96
CA PRO A 189 14.45 3.74 18.91
C PRO A 189 14.51 3.09 20.30
N ARG A 190 13.42 2.44 20.75
CA ARG A 190 13.38 1.73 22.03
C ARG A 190 14.17 0.43 22.02
N ILE A 191 14.20 -0.30 20.90
CA ILE A 191 15.03 -1.51 20.75
C ILE A 191 16.49 -1.10 20.58
N LEU A 192 16.78 -0.04 19.84
CA LEU A 192 18.13 0.51 19.71
C LEU A 192 18.64 1.01 21.06
N GLU A 193 17.80 1.70 21.84
CA GLU A 193 18.13 2.17 23.19
C GLU A 193 18.26 1.00 24.19
N ALA A 194 17.37 0.00 24.14
CA ALA A 194 17.50 -1.22 24.95
C ALA A 194 18.76 -2.01 24.59
N ARG A 195 19.10 -2.11 23.30
CA ARG A 195 20.34 -2.73 22.82
C ARG A 195 21.57 -1.92 23.23
N ALA A 196 21.52 -0.60 23.14
CA ALA A 196 22.60 0.28 23.59
C ALA A 196 22.81 0.17 25.11
N LYS A 197 21.73 0.13 25.90
CA LYS A 197 21.76 -0.11 27.35
C LYS A 197 22.26 -1.50 27.71
N ALA A 198 21.87 -2.53 26.96
CA ALA A 198 22.37 -3.90 27.18
C ALA A 198 23.84 -4.04 26.79
N ALA A 199 24.29 -3.37 25.73
CA ALA A 199 25.68 -3.34 25.30
C ALA A 199 26.58 -2.55 26.26
N SER A 200 26.10 -1.42 26.79
CA SER A 200 26.82 -0.67 27.84
C SER A 200 26.86 -1.44 29.16
N GLY A 201 25.78 -2.14 29.53
CA GLY A 201 25.75 -3.02 30.72
C GLY A 201 26.76 -4.19 30.64
N LYS A 202 26.92 -4.81 29.46
CA LYS A 202 27.94 -5.85 29.23
C LYS A 202 29.38 -5.31 29.29
N ALA A 203 29.60 -4.07 28.85
CA ALA A 203 30.92 -3.44 28.90
C ALA A 203 31.33 -3.03 30.33
N VAL A 204 30.35 -2.72 31.21
CA VAL A 204 30.61 -2.37 32.62
C VAL A 204 30.83 -3.63 33.48
N ALA A 205 30.11 -4.73 33.19
CA ALA A 205 30.25 -5.99 33.95
C ALA A 205 31.60 -6.71 33.72
N ALA A 206 32.28 -6.49 32.59
CA ALA A 206 33.58 -7.09 32.30
C ALA A 206 34.77 -6.40 33.00
N LYS A 207 34.54 -5.34 33.80
CA LYS A 207 35.63 -4.51 34.36
C LYS A 207 35.54 -4.24 35.87
N ALA A 208 34.84 -5.05 36.67
CA ALA A 208 34.71 -4.77 38.11
C ALA A 208 34.95 -5.98 39.04
N SER A 209 36.06 -5.90 39.80
CA SER A 209 36.23 -6.40 41.18
C SER A 209 37.37 -5.59 41.86
N PRO A 210 37.40 -5.41 43.19
CA PRO A 210 36.82 -4.19 43.80
C PRO A 210 37.76 -3.36 44.71
N ALA A 211 37.21 -2.19 45.11
CA ALA A 211 37.46 -1.36 46.32
C ALA A 211 38.49 -0.20 46.23
N PRO A 212 38.45 0.82 47.12
CA PRO A 212 37.42 1.22 48.11
C PRO A 212 36.90 2.67 47.97
N ARG A 213 35.88 2.97 48.79
CA ARG A 213 35.17 4.24 49.04
C ARG A 213 36.07 5.48 49.25
N THR A 214 35.65 6.60 48.66
CA THR A 214 35.67 7.94 49.30
C THR A 214 34.43 8.73 48.87
N GLN A 215 33.74 9.34 49.84
CA GLN A 215 32.58 10.22 49.66
C GLN A 215 33.01 11.63 49.26
N VAL A 216 32.28 12.29 48.35
CA VAL A 216 32.10 13.75 48.37
C VAL A 216 30.77 14.13 47.70
N ALA A 217 30.27 15.30 48.10
CA ALA A 217 28.88 15.72 48.15
C ALA A 217 28.27 16.32 46.86
N ALA A 218 26.93 16.34 46.90
CA ALA A 218 25.91 17.06 46.15
C ALA A 218 26.27 18.27 45.27
N ALA A 219 25.67 18.30 44.06
CA ALA A 219 25.02 19.49 43.49
C ALA A 219 24.04 19.08 42.37
N GLU A 220 22.81 19.57 42.44
CA GLU A 220 21.71 19.43 41.48
C GLU A 220 21.78 20.53 40.40
N PRO A 221 21.28 20.31 39.16
CA PRO A 221 20.49 21.38 38.55
C PRO A 221 19.20 20.93 37.85
N ALA A 222 18.26 21.88 37.90
CA ALA A 222 16.87 21.88 37.46
C ALA A 222 16.68 21.90 35.91
N PRO A 223 15.43 21.78 35.39
CA PRO A 223 15.15 21.29 34.04
C PRO A 223 15.14 22.38 32.94
N ALA A 224 15.70 22.05 31.77
CA ALA A 224 15.68 22.90 30.59
C ALA A 224 14.40 22.71 29.75
N LYS A 225 13.76 23.85 29.43
CA LYS A 225 12.54 23.97 28.60
C LYS A 225 12.84 23.70 27.12
N ARG A 226 11.95 22.97 26.46
CA ARG A 226 11.98 22.61 25.02
C ARG A 226 11.25 23.67 24.19
N PRO A 227 11.85 24.23 23.11
CA PRO A 227 11.13 25.13 22.21
C PRO A 227 10.26 24.36 21.19
N PRO A 228 9.15 24.95 20.69
CA PRO A 228 8.22 24.30 19.78
C PRO A 228 8.77 24.14 18.35
N ALA A 229 8.33 23.07 17.70
CA ALA A 229 8.68 22.68 16.34
C ALA A 229 8.17 23.72 15.32
N LYS A 230 9.05 24.13 14.39
CA LYS A 230 8.68 24.92 13.21
C LYS A 230 8.14 23.99 12.13
N THR A 231 6.89 24.23 11.72
CA THR A 231 6.24 23.64 10.55
C THR A 231 6.90 24.18 9.28
N ALA A 232 7.44 23.30 8.43
CA ALA A 232 7.91 23.67 7.09
C ALA A 232 6.75 23.54 6.08
N PRO A 233 6.59 24.48 5.13
CA PRO A 233 5.53 24.43 4.12
C PRO A 233 5.78 23.33 3.07
N ALA A 234 4.70 22.81 2.52
CA ALA A 234 4.70 21.81 1.45
C ALA A 234 5.42 22.34 0.19
N ALA A 235 6.41 21.60 -0.29
CA ALA A 235 7.16 21.93 -1.49
C ALA A 235 6.38 21.60 -2.77
N ALA A 236 6.45 22.49 -3.76
CA ALA A 236 5.95 22.33 -5.12
C ALA A 236 6.60 21.11 -5.83
N PRO A 237 5.95 20.53 -6.87
CA PRO A 237 6.44 19.33 -7.54
C PRO A 237 7.84 19.56 -8.12
N ALA A 238 8.80 18.73 -7.70
CA ALA A 238 10.18 18.82 -8.17
C ALA A 238 10.26 18.42 -9.65
N LYS A 239 10.80 19.30 -10.50
CA LYS A 239 11.31 18.92 -11.82
C LYS A 239 12.49 17.96 -11.57
N GLY A 240 12.33 16.68 -11.96
CA GLY A 240 13.34 15.65 -11.72
C GLY A 240 14.67 15.98 -12.42
N ASN A 241 15.80 15.67 -11.78
CA ASN A 241 17.12 15.81 -12.41
C ASN A 241 17.41 14.63 -13.36
N ASP A 242 18.36 14.79 -14.28
CA ASP A 242 18.64 13.76 -15.32
C ASP A 242 18.98 12.38 -14.75
N ALA A 243 19.64 12.34 -13.59
CA ALA A 243 19.94 11.09 -12.89
C ALA A 243 18.67 10.41 -12.34
N ASP A 244 17.69 11.18 -11.87
CA ASP A 244 16.38 10.66 -11.48
C ASP A 244 15.64 10.12 -12.68
N LEU A 245 15.63 10.85 -13.80
CA LEU A 245 14.98 10.41 -15.03
C LEU A 245 15.58 9.10 -15.56
N ALA A 246 16.90 8.94 -15.49
CA ALA A 246 17.56 7.69 -15.86
C ALA A 246 17.13 6.51 -14.95
N ARG A 247 17.13 6.70 -13.63
CA ARG A 247 16.66 5.67 -12.68
C ARG A 247 15.17 5.37 -12.84
N VAL A 248 14.35 6.39 -13.06
CA VAL A 248 12.92 6.26 -13.37
C VAL A 248 12.71 5.39 -14.59
N ARG A 249 13.46 5.62 -15.67
CA ARG A 249 13.40 4.78 -16.88
C ARG A 249 13.75 3.32 -16.56
N MET A 250 14.76 3.06 -15.74
CA MET A 250 15.11 1.70 -15.32
C MET A 250 14.02 1.04 -14.47
N VAL A 251 13.46 1.78 -13.50
CA VAL A 251 12.35 1.28 -12.66
C VAL A 251 11.14 0.96 -13.53
N LEU A 252 10.76 1.84 -14.44
CA LEU A 252 9.66 1.62 -15.39
C LEU A 252 9.91 0.42 -16.30
N ALA A 253 11.14 0.22 -16.76
CA ALA A 253 11.49 -0.97 -17.55
C ALA A 253 11.33 -2.26 -16.73
N SER A 254 11.85 -2.28 -15.49
CA SER A 254 11.73 -3.44 -14.61
C SER A 254 10.29 -3.79 -14.25
N LEU A 255 9.42 -2.78 -14.10
CA LEU A 255 7.99 -3.01 -13.84
C LEU A 255 7.26 -3.66 -15.01
N LYS A 256 7.66 -3.37 -16.25
CA LYS A 256 7.06 -3.96 -17.46
C LYS A 256 7.43 -5.44 -17.65
N GLU A 257 8.56 -5.87 -17.11
CA GLU A 257 9.08 -7.23 -17.27
C GLU A 257 8.62 -8.20 -16.18
N GLN A 258 7.92 -7.73 -15.14
CA GLN A 258 7.44 -8.60 -14.06
C GLN A 258 6.10 -9.26 -14.45
N PRO A 259 5.99 -10.60 -14.42
CA PRO A 259 4.74 -11.28 -14.71
C PRO A 259 3.68 -10.95 -13.65
N ASP A 260 2.44 -10.79 -14.10
CA ASP A 260 1.28 -10.61 -13.22
C ASP A 260 1.21 -11.76 -12.20
N ALA A 261 1.42 -11.43 -10.91
CA ALA A 261 1.34 -12.41 -9.82
C ALA A 261 -0.06 -13.04 -9.70
N SER A 262 -1.07 -12.43 -10.34
CA SER A 262 -2.45 -12.88 -10.42
C SER A 262 -2.67 -14.09 -11.33
N ALA A 263 -1.70 -14.47 -12.19
CA ALA A 263 -1.89 -15.52 -13.20
C ALA A 263 -1.54 -16.95 -12.72
N LYS A 264 -1.09 -17.14 -11.48
CA LYS A 264 -0.74 -18.48 -10.94
C LYS A 264 -1.72 -18.96 -9.87
N LYS A 265 -2.95 -19.24 -10.28
CA LYS A 265 -3.83 -20.21 -9.62
C LYS A 265 -4.88 -20.70 -10.63
N LYS A 266 -4.55 -21.78 -11.33
CA LYS A 266 -5.55 -22.74 -11.80
C LYS A 266 -5.00 -24.13 -11.46
N PRO A 267 -5.79 -24.99 -10.80
CA PRO A 267 -5.37 -26.36 -10.51
C PRO A 267 -5.07 -27.15 -11.79
#